data_AF-A0A535AEN5-F1
#
_entry.id   AF-A0A535AEN5-F1
#
_cell.length_a   1.000
_cell.length_b   1.000
_cell.length_c   1.000
_cell.angle_alpha   90.00
_cell.angle_beta   90.00
_cell.angle_gamma   90.00
#
_symmetry.space_group_name_H-M   'P 1'
#
loop_
_entity.id
_entity.type
_entity.pdbx_description
1 polymer ?
#
loop_
_entity_poly.entity_id
_entity_poly.type
_entity_poly.pdbx_seq_one_letter_code
_entity_poly.pdbx_strand_id
1 'polypeptide(L)'
;MDADAIVVGAGLAGLVATAELAAAKKRVILLEQEPEASLGGQAFWSFGGLFMVDTPEQRRLGVRDSRDLTLRDWLAYAGFDRDEDAWPRKWAEAYVDFAAGEMRSWLHRLGMRWFPLVQWAERAGNTVPRFHITWGTGPGVIAPFVRSLRRFEASGAVSVQHRHRVTSLIVTAGTVDGVVGEILAPSSAARGEKSAREVIGEFRLRAPAVVVTSGGIGGDHDLVRRYWPERLGTPPAKMLSGVPDHVDGRMLEVARSAGARFINADRMWNYPEGVENYAPIWSRHGIRILPGPTPLWLDGRGGRLPAPIFPGFDALAALEYIARSGHDHSWFVMDSKVFGRELALSGSEQNPDLTGKSVLGVVRRAMPRAVKPVERFGERGRDFVFAPNIRELAAKMNGLAGADEIDAAALEREIAALDEQAASSAPSDAQLAAIREARRYLSDRLIRVARPHRMLDPKAGPLVAVRLWILTRKTLGGLETDLEGRALGGDGRPIPGLFAAGEVAGFGGGGVHGYRSLEGTFLGGCIFSGRVAGRAAASLAA
;
A
#
# COMPACT_ATOMS: atom_id res chain seq x y z
N MET A 1 -21.28 2.71 -31.39
CA MET A 1 -20.23 3.14 -30.44
C MET A 1 -20.92 3.82 -29.29
N ASP A 2 -20.84 3.24 -28.10
CA ASP A 2 -21.58 3.69 -26.91
C ASP A 2 -20.86 4.86 -26.22
N ALA A 3 -19.53 4.88 -26.29
CA ALA A 3 -18.68 5.92 -25.76
C ALA A 3 -17.40 6.07 -26.59
N ASP A 4 -16.63 7.11 -26.29
CA ASP A 4 -15.31 7.34 -26.87
C ASP A 4 -14.24 6.56 -26.08
N ALA A 5 -14.49 6.27 -24.80
CA ALA A 5 -13.66 5.39 -23.99
C ALA A 5 -14.49 4.65 -22.92
N ILE A 6 -14.05 3.44 -22.57
CA ILE A 6 -14.54 2.67 -21.42
C ILE A 6 -13.40 2.54 -20.40
N VAL A 7 -13.67 2.86 -19.15
CA VAL A 7 -12.74 2.67 -18.03
C VAL A 7 -13.28 1.57 -17.12
N VAL A 8 -12.46 0.57 -16.81
CA VAL A 8 -12.85 -0.60 -16.01
C VAL A 8 -12.23 -0.52 -14.62
N GLY A 9 -13.05 -0.21 -13.61
CA GLY A 9 -12.69 -0.08 -12.20
C GLY A 9 -12.59 1.38 -11.76
N ALA A 10 -13.37 1.76 -10.74
CA ALA A 10 -13.44 3.12 -10.20
C ALA A 10 -12.48 3.35 -9.01
N GLY A 11 -11.30 2.70 -9.05
CA GLY A 11 -10.18 2.99 -8.17
C GLY A 11 -9.47 4.31 -8.53
N LEU A 12 -8.43 4.69 -7.77
CA LEU A 12 -7.71 5.96 -8.00
C LEU A 12 -7.20 6.12 -9.45
N ALA A 13 -6.58 5.09 -10.04
CA ALA A 13 -6.10 5.15 -11.42
C ALA A 13 -7.25 5.37 -12.42
N GLY A 14 -8.38 4.67 -12.25
CA GLY A 14 -9.56 4.82 -13.09
C GLY A 14 -10.19 6.21 -12.97
N LEU A 15 -10.34 6.72 -11.73
CA LEU A 15 -10.83 8.08 -11.49
C LEU A 15 -9.96 9.15 -12.15
N VAL A 16 -8.63 8.97 -12.13
CA VAL A 16 -7.69 9.89 -12.80
C VAL A 16 -7.82 9.78 -14.31
N ALA A 17 -7.85 8.57 -14.86
CA ALA A 17 -7.99 8.33 -16.30
C ALA A 17 -9.31 8.92 -16.84
N THR A 18 -10.42 8.68 -16.15
CA THR A 18 -11.73 9.26 -16.49
C THR A 18 -11.69 10.79 -16.44
N ALA A 19 -11.00 11.39 -15.46
CA ALA A 19 -10.89 12.84 -15.38
C ALA A 19 -10.10 13.45 -16.55
N GLU A 20 -9.01 12.82 -16.99
CA GLU A 20 -8.24 13.29 -18.16
C GLU A 20 -9.03 13.10 -19.47
N LEU A 21 -9.68 11.94 -19.66
CA LEU A 21 -10.55 11.68 -20.82
C LEU A 21 -11.68 12.70 -20.93
N ALA A 22 -12.41 12.94 -19.82
CA ALA A 22 -13.52 13.89 -19.80
C ALA A 22 -13.03 15.35 -19.95
N ALA A 23 -11.87 15.71 -19.40
CA ALA A 23 -11.25 17.02 -19.64
C ALA A 23 -10.87 17.24 -21.11
N ALA A 24 -10.54 16.16 -21.83
CA ALA A 24 -10.35 16.15 -23.28
C ALA A 24 -11.68 16.07 -24.07
N LYS A 25 -12.83 16.31 -23.43
CA LYS A 25 -14.17 16.32 -24.00
C LYS A 25 -14.61 14.98 -24.62
N LYS A 26 -14.06 13.87 -24.13
CA LYS A 26 -14.50 12.52 -24.53
C LYS A 26 -15.71 12.08 -23.72
N ARG A 27 -16.63 11.35 -24.35
CA ARG A 27 -17.71 10.62 -23.68
C ARG A 27 -17.14 9.34 -23.08
N VAL A 28 -17.32 9.15 -21.77
CA VAL A 28 -16.71 8.03 -21.04
C VAL A 28 -17.77 7.20 -20.34
N ILE A 29 -17.65 5.88 -20.42
CA ILE A 29 -18.36 4.97 -19.52
C ILE A 29 -17.36 4.43 -18.50
N LEU A 30 -17.63 4.66 -17.21
CA LEU A 30 -16.85 4.11 -16.10
C LEU A 30 -17.61 2.95 -15.47
N LEU A 31 -17.06 1.74 -15.55
CA LEU A 31 -17.66 0.51 -15.04
C LEU A 31 -17.07 0.16 -13.67
N GLU A 32 -17.93 -0.15 -12.71
CA GLU A 32 -17.53 -0.58 -11.36
C GLU A 32 -18.39 -1.75 -10.90
N GLN A 33 -17.77 -2.84 -10.44
CA GLN A 33 -18.50 -4.01 -9.94
C GLN A 33 -19.10 -3.77 -8.55
N GLU A 34 -18.49 -2.90 -7.76
CA GLU A 34 -18.96 -2.54 -6.43
C GLU A 34 -20.07 -1.49 -6.45
N PRO A 35 -20.83 -1.34 -5.35
CA PRO A 35 -21.75 -0.23 -5.17
C PRO A 35 -21.02 1.13 -5.18
N GLU A 36 -21.79 2.20 -5.37
CA GLU A 36 -21.32 3.58 -5.34
C GLU A 36 -20.55 3.92 -4.05
N ALA A 37 -20.96 3.32 -2.93
CA ALA A 37 -20.29 3.45 -1.64
C ALA A 37 -18.80 3.04 -1.68
N SER A 38 -18.34 2.27 -2.68
CA SER A 38 -16.95 1.80 -2.82
C SER A 38 -16.08 2.65 -3.76
N LEU A 39 -16.59 3.76 -4.33
CA LEU A 39 -15.82 4.66 -5.21
C LEU A 39 -14.45 5.04 -4.64
N GLY A 40 -13.38 4.89 -5.42
CA GLY A 40 -11.99 5.08 -5.00
C GLY A 40 -11.28 3.79 -4.61
N GLY A 41 -12.03 2.68 -4.46
CA GLY A 41 -11.49 1.34 -4.22
C GLY A 41 -10.51 1.31 -3.04
N GLN A 42 -9.42 0.56 -3.20
CA GLN A 42 -8.37 0.41 -2.18
C GLN A 42 -7.71 1.74 -1.76
N ALA A 43 -7.68 2.73 -2.66
CA ALA A 43 -7.00 3.99 -2.39
C ALA A 43 -7.71 4.81 -1.30
N PHE A 44 -9.03 4.61 -1.14
CA PHE A 44 -9.79 5.20 -0.03
C PHE A 44 -9.22 4.80 1.34
N TRP A 45 -8.81 3.55 1.49
CA TRP A 45 -8.29 3.00 2.75
C TRP A 45 -6.81 3.33 2.97
N SER A 46 -6.17 4.07 2.07
CA SER A 46 -4.76 4.41 2.24
C SER A 46 -4.55 5.42 3.36
N PHE A 47 -3.37 5.35 3.99
CA PHE A 47 -2.88 6.41 4.89
C PHE A 47 -2.53 7.72 4.14
N GLY A 48 -2.55 7.70 2.79
CA GLY A 48 -2.44 8.90 1.95
C GLY A 48 -1.03 9.40 1.69
N GLY A 49 -0.02 8.53 1.88
CA GLY A 49 1.37 8.82 1.59
C GLY A 49 1.64 8.95 0.09
N LEU A 50 2.37 10.00 -0.30
CA LEU A 50 2.84 10.25 -1.65
C LEU A 50 4.35 10.46 -1.64
N PHE A 51 5.03 9.75 -2.54
CA PHE A 51 6.45 9.92 -2.81
C PHE A 51 6.64 11.18 -3.67
N MET A 52 7.29 12.19 -3.12
CA MET A 52 7.60 13.45 -3.81
C MET A 52 9.04 13.84 -3.53
N VAL A 53 9.68 14.50 -4.50
CA VAL A 53 11.12 14.76 -4.51
C VAL A 53 11.39 16.26 -4.50
N ASP A 54 12.42 16.65 -3.74
CA ASP A 54 12.94 18.03 -3.58
C ASP A 54 11.87 19.10 -3.27
N THR A 55 10.91 18.73 -2.41
CA THR A 55 9.75 19.56 -2.06
C THR A 55 10.11 20.72 -1.10
N PRO A 56 9.30 21.80 -1.09
CA PRO A 56 9.40 22.83 -0.05
C PRO A 56 9.33 22.28 1.38
N GLU A 57 8.56 21.21 1.60
CA GLU A 57 8.46 20.52 2.89
C GLU A 57 9.79 19.85 3.27
N GLN A 58 10.45 19.15 2.35
CA GLN A 58 11.78 18.56 2.55
C GLN A 58 12.83 19.63 2.85
N ARG A 59 12.90 20.69 2.04
CA ARG A 59 13.90 21.77 2.21
C ARG A 59 13.79 22.46 3.57
N ARG A 60 12.56 22.72 4.05
CA ARG A 60 12.33 23.31 5.38
C ARG A 60 12.83 22.43 6.53
N LEU A 61 12.91 21.12 6.31
CA LEU A 61 13.44 20.15 7.27
C LEU A 61 14.94 19.89 7.09
N GLY A 62 15.62 20.65 6.22
CA GLY A 62 17.04 20.50 5.91
C GLY A 62 17.36 19.28 5.05
N VAL A 63 16.36 18.62 4.46
CA VAL A 63 16.55 17.46 3.58
C VAL A 63 17.00 17.96 2.21
N ARG A 64 18.16 17.47 1.76
CA ARG A 64 18.71 17.74 0.43
C ARG A 64 18.42 16.55 -0.47
N ASP A 65 17.52 16.75 -1.42
CA ASP A 65 17.08 15.70 -2.34
C ASP A 65 17.22 16.18 -3.79
N SER A 66 17.21 15.24 -4.74
CA SER A 66 17.24 15.54 -6.17
C SER A 66 16.68 14.38 -6.99
N ARG A 67 16.30 14.66 -8.23
CA ARG A 67 15.94 13.65 -9.23
C ARG A 67 17.01 12.56 -9.34
N ASP A 68 18.28 12.95 -9.48
CA ASP A 68 19.38 11.99 -9.70
C ASP A 68 19.66 11.13 -8.46
N LEU A 69 19.59 11.71 -7.26
CA LEU A 69 19.70 10.92 -6.03
C LEU A 69 18.55 9.91 -5.94
N THR A 70 17.33 10.37 -6.23
CA THR A 70 16.12 9.55 -6.21
C THR A 70 16.22 8.40 -7.22
N LEU A 71 16.67 8.67 -8.44
CA LEU A 71 16.80 7.63 -9.46
C LEU A 71 17.86 6.60 -9.09
N ARG A 72 19.01 7.03 -8.53
CA ARG A 72 20.01 6.08 -8.02
C ARG A 72 19.46 5.21 -6.89
N ASP A 73 18.80 5.81 -5.91
CA ASP A 73 18.13 5.13 -4.80
C ASP A 73 17.14 4.07 -5.34
N TRP A 74 16.29 4.47 -6.29
CA TRP A 74 15.29 3.59 -6.90
C TRP A 74 15.93 2.42 -7.64
N LEU A 75 16.86 2.68 -8.56
CA LEU A 75 17.48 1.64 -9.39
C LEU A 75 18.31 0.66 -8.56
N ALA A 76 18.99 1.15 -7.52
CA ALA A 76 19.77 0.30 -6.61
C ALA A 76 18.86 -0.62 -5.78
N TYR A 77 17.66 -0.16 -5.41
CA TYR A 77 16.76 -0.93 -4.55
C TYR A 77 15.82 -1.85 -5.33
N ALA A 78 15.30 -1.41 -6.48
CA ALA A 78 14.29 -2.13 -7.25
C ALA A 78 14.74 -3.54 -7.66
N GLY A 79 16.03 -3.73 -7.93
CA GLY A 79 16.58 -5.03 -8.33
C GLY A 79 16.07 -5.46 -9.71
N PHE A 80 16.05 -4.57 -10.69
CA PHE A 80 15.70 -4.92 -12.06
C PHE A 80 16.75 -5.86 -12.66
N ASP A 81 16.51 -7.16 -12.69
CA ASP A 81 17.49 -8.18 -13.06
C ASP A 81 17.03 -9.12 -14.18
N ARG A 82 15.84 -8.89 -14.74
CA ARG A 82 15.27 -9.71 -15.83
C ARG A 82 15.10 -8.90 -17.12
N ASP A 83 15.03 -9.59 -18.26
CA ASP A 83 14.79 -8.96 -19.56
C ASP A 83 13.41 -8.28 -19.62
N GLU A 84 12.44 -8.83 -18.89
CA GLU A 84 11.10 -8.26 -18.70
C GLU A 84 11.12 -6.87 -18.02
N ASP A 85 12.25 -6.42 -17.48
CA ASP A 85 12.37 -5.13 -16.79
C ASP A 85 12.62 -3.94 -17.72
N ALA A 86 12.64 -4.14 -19.03
CA ALA A 86 12.85 -3.06 -20.00
C ALA A 86 11.82 -1.92 -19.87
N TRP A 87 10.53 -2.23 -19.80
CA TRP A 87 9.48 -1.23 -19.56
C TRP A 87 9.37 -0.78 -18.11
N PRO A 88 9.42 -1.68 -17.11
CA PRO A 88 9.51 -1.30 -15.70
C PRO A 88 10.55 -0.22 -15.38
N ARG A 89 11.77 -0.34 -15.92
CA ARG A 89 12.84 0.67 -15.73
C ARG A 89 12.47 2.02 -16.31
N LYS A 90 11.95 2.06 -17.54
CA LYS A 90 11.52 3.31 -18.20
C LYS A 90 10.38 3.98 -17.43
N TRP A 91 9.44 3.19 -16.92
CA TRP A 91 8.36 3.71 -16.08
C TRP A 91 8.87 4.26 -14.75
N ALA A 92 9.90 3.65 -14.16
CA ALA A 92 10.51 4.13 -12.93
C ALA A 92 11.16 5.50 -13.14
N GLU A 93 11.93 5.65 -14.22
CA GLU A 93 12.53 6.94 -14.62
C GLU A 93 11.46 8.01 -14.85
N ALA A 94 10.41 7.69 -15.62
CA ALA A 94 9.32 8.62 -15.90
C ALA A 94 8.53 9.01 -14.63
N TYR A 95 8.35 8.07 -13.70
CA TYR A 95 7.72 8.36 -12.41
C TYR A 95 8.59 9.27 -11.54
N VAL A 96 9.91 9.06 -11.51
CA VAL A 96 10.86 9.95 -10.82
C VAL A 96 10.81 11.36 -11.41
N ASP A 97 10.76 11.49 -12.73
CA ASP A 97 10.60 12.78 -13.41
C ASP A 97 9.31 13.49 -13.00
N PHE A 98 8.21 12.75 -12.94
CA PHE A 98 6.94 13.30 -12.47
C PHE A 98 7.00 13.73 -11.01
N ALA A 99 7.57 12.90 -10.12
CA ALA A 99 7.67 13.14 -8.69
C ALA A 99 8.61 14.30 -8.32
N ALA A 100 9.69 14.49 -9.09
CA ALA A 100 10.63 15.62 -8.95
C ALA A 100 10.16 16.88 -9.68
N GLY A 101 9.31 16.73 -10.69
CA GLY A 101 8.78 17.82 -11.49
C GLY A 101 7.40 18.27 -11.02
N GLU A 102 6.41 18.08 -11.88
CA GLU A 102 5.12 18.77 -11.74
C GLU A 102 4.19 18.20 -10.66
N MET A 103 4.40 16.95 -10.18
CA MET A 103 3.45 16.20 -9.33
C MET A 103 2.91 17.05 -8.19
N ARG A 104 3.78 17.59 -7.34
CA ARG A 104 3.37 18.38 -6.18
C ARG A 104 2.56 19.60 -6.60
N SER A 105 3.04 20.37 -7.58
CA SER A 105 2.39 21.61 -8.00
C SER A 105 1.00 21.35 -8.60
N TRP A 106 0.88 20.28 -9.39
CA TRP A 106 -0.35 19.87 -10.04
C TRP A 106 -1.38 19.38 -9.03
N LEU A 107 -1.00 18.47 -8.13
CA LEU A 107 -1.88 17.98 -7.07
C LEU A 107 -2.31 19.11 -6.12
N HIS A 108 -1.44 20.09 -5.86
CA HIS A 108 -1.77 21.26 -5.07
C HIS A 108 -2.84 22.13 -5.75
N ARG A 109 -2.76 22.33 -7.08
CA ARG A 109 -3.78 23.03 -7.87
C ARG A 109 -5.13 22.30 -7.86
N LEU A 110 -5.13 20.97 -7.77
CA LEU A 110 -6.33 20.16 -7.58
C LEU A 110 -6.92 20.24 -6.16
N GLY A 111 -6.24 20.93 -5.24
CA GLY A 111 -6.70 21.17 -3.87
C GLY A 111 -6.13 20.21 -2.83
N MET A 112 -5.17 19.36 -3.18
CA MET A 112 -4.47 18.53 -2.18
C MET A 112 -3.52 19.38 -1.33
N ARG A 113 -3.36 18.99 -0.08
CA ARG A 113 -2.44 19.60 0.90
C ARG A 113 -1.77 18.49 1.68
N TRP A 114 -0.60 18.77 2.26
CA TRP A 114 0.22 17.79 2.96
C TRP A 114 0.63 18.27 4.33
N PHE A 115 0.92 17.33 5.22
CA PHE A 115 1.55 17.65 6.50
C PHE A 115 2.97 18.18 6.29
N PRO A 116 3.42 19.16 7.10
CA PRO A 116 4.74 19.76 6.92
C PRO A 116 5.89 18.84 7.36
N LEU A 117 5.63 17.85 8.22
CA LEU A 117 6.61 16.89 8.68
C LEU A 117 6.67 15.69 7.73
N VAL A 118 7.65 15.68 6.84
CA VAL A 118 7.93 14.57 5.93
C VAL A 118 8.40 13.36 6.74
N GLN A 119 7.86 12.17 6.46
CA GLN A 119 8.20 10.95 7.20
C GLN A 119 9.25 10.11 6.47
N TRP A 120 9.94 9.26 7.24
CA TRP A 120 10.86 8.24 6.75
C TRP A 120 10.32 6.85 7.13
N ALA A 121 9.22 6.45 6.49
CA ALA A 121 8.45 5.26 6.89
C ALA A 121 9.28 3.96 6.80
N GLU A 122 10.02 3.79 5.72
CA GLU A 122 11.04 2.74 5.58
C GLU A 122 12.37 3.34 5.16
N ARG A 123 13.45 2.85 5.75
CA ARG A 123 14.81 3.35 5.51
C ARG A 123 15.51 2.62 4.37
N ALA A 124 15.20 1.34 4.16
CA ALA A 124 15.78 0.61 3.04
C ALA A 124 15.42 1.27 1.70
N GLY A 125 16.42 1.36 0.82
CA GLY A 125 16.31 1.98 -0.49
C GLY A 125 16.19 3.50 -0.52
N ASN A 126 16.01 4.19 0.61
CA ASN A 126 15.89 5.65 0.65
C ASN A 126 17.07 6.29 1.38
N THR A 127 17.88 7.06 0.67
CA THR A 127 18.96 7.85 1.28
C THR A 127 18.43 9.06 2.06
N VAL A 128 17.23 9.55 1.70
CA VAL A 128 16.54 10.69 2.35
C VAL A 128 15.03 10.47 2.43
N PRO A 129 14.31 11.13 3.36
CA PRO A 129 12.86 10.92 3.52
C PRO A 129 12.04 11.59 2.40
N ARG A 130 11.11 10.83 1.80
CA ARG A 130 10.25 11.26 0.67
C ARG A 130 8.76 10.99 0.87
N PHE A 131 8.34 10.50 2.04
CA PHE A 131 6.96 10.10 2.31
C PHE A 131 6.13 11.28 2.84
N HIS A 132 5.27 11.84 1.98
CA HIS A 132 4.43 12.99 2.31
C HIS A 132 2.98 12.56 2.55
N ILE A 133 2.48 12.80 3.76
CA ILE A 133 1.09 12.43 4.10
C ILE A 133 0.13 13.51 3.61
N THR A 134 -0.87 13.09 2.86
CA THR A 134 -1.95 13.98 2.38
C THR A 134 -2.94 14.30 3.50
N TRP A 135 -3.34 15.56 3.62
CA TRP A 135 -4.39 16.00 4.53
C TRP A 135 -5.74 15.41 4.12
N GLY A 136 -6.35 14.62 5.01
CA GLY A 136 -7.50 13.77 4.69
C GLY A 136 -7.14 12.36 4.23
N THR A 137 -5.87 11.94 4.30
CA THR A 137 -5.37 10.58 3.97
C THR A 137 -5.83 10.10 2.59
N GLY A 138 -6.12 8.80 2.41
CA GLY A 138 -6.66 8.22 1.18
C GLY A 138 -7.88 8.95 0.62
N PRO A 139 -8.90 9.29 1.44
CA PRO A 139 -10.05 10.09 1.00
C PRO A 139 -9.63 11.47 0.47
N GLY A 140 -8.64 12.11 1.09
CA GLY A 140 -8.05 13.36 0.63
C GLY A 140 -7.38 13.26 -0.74
N VAL A 141 -6.74 12.12 -1.03
CA VAL A 141 -6.09 11.84 -2.32
C VAL A 141 -7.13 11.59 -3.42
N ILE A 142 -8.21 10.86 -3.15
CA ILE A 142 -9.23 10.59 -4.19
C ILE A 142 -10.19 11.77 -4.41
N ALA A 143 -10.39 12.63 -3.41
CA ALA A 143 -11.45 13.63 -3.41
C ALA A 143 -11.45 14.58 -4.63
N PRO A 144 -10.31 15.09 -5.14
CA PRO A 144 -10.31 15.93 -6.34
C PRO A 144 -10.84 15.21 -7.58
N PHE A 145 -10.51 13.93 -7.74
CA PHE A 145 -10.93 13.13 -8.89
C PHE A 145 -12.40 12.72 -8.76
N VAL A 146 -12.88 12.42 -7.54
CA VAL A 146 -14.31 12.19 -7.30
C VAL A 146 -15.13 13.46 -7.60
N ARG A 147 -14.67 14.65 -7.17
CA ARG A 147 -15.34 15.92 -7.54
C ARG A 147 -15.38 16.13 -9.05
N SER A 148 -14.29 15.83 -9.73
CA SER A 148 -14.22 15.91 -11.20
C SER A 148 -15.21 14.94 -11.86
N LEU A 149 -15.26 13.69 -11.39
CA LEU A 149 -16.20 12.67 -11.86
C LEU A 149 -17.64 13.17 -11.76
N ARG A 150 -18.07 13.65 -10.58
CA ARG A 150 -19.44 14.13 -10.36
C ARG A 150 -19.80 15.33 -11.24
N ARG A 151 -18.85 16.24 -11.46
CA ARG A 151 -19.07 17.37 -12.38
C ARG A 151 -19.30 16.89 -13.81
N PHE A 152 -18.51 15.93 -14.28
CA PHE A 152 -18.65 15.42 -15.65
C PHE A 152 -19.88 14.51 -15.82
N GLU A 153 -20.24 13.77 -14.78
CA GLU A 153 -21.49 13.00 -14.70
C GLU A 153 -22.71 13.93 -14.80
N ALA A 154 -22.73 15.03 -14.05
CA ALA A 154 -23.80 16.04 -14.14
C ALA A 154 -23.91 16.71 -15.52
N SER A 155 -22.80 16.78 -16.28
CA SER A 155 -22.79 17.30 -17.65
C SER A 155 -23.14 16.26 -18.73
N GLY A 156 -23.33 14.99 -18.35
CA GLY A 156 -23.56 13.88 -19.28
C GLY A 156 -22.30 13.40 -20.03
N ALA A 157 -21.12 13.98 -19.76
CA ALA A 157 -19.86 13.57 -20.38
C ALA A 157 -19.34 12.22 -19.84
N VAL A 158 -19.71 11.85 -18.62
CA VAL A 158 -19.36 10.57 -18.01
C VAL A 158 -20.62 9.84 -17.56
N SER A 159 -20.74 8.56 -17.87
CA SER A 159 -21.73 7.66 -17.29
C SER A 159 -21.02 6.68 -16.37
N VAL A 160 -21.38 6.68 -15.08
CA VAL A 160 -20.87 5.70 -14.12
C VAL A 160 -21.87 4.57 -13.99
N GLN A 161 -21.44 3.34 -14.25
CA GLN A 161 -22.28 2.15 -14.14
C GLN A 161 -21.76 1.28 -13.01
N HIS A 162 -22.34 1.49 -11.82
CA HIS A 162 -22.12 0.63 -10.67
C HIS A 162 -22.76 -0.73 -10.89
N ARG A 163 -22.27 -1.74 -10.16
CA ARG A 163 -22.74 -3.12 -10.27
C ARG A 163 -22.58 -3.70 -11.67
N HIS A 164 -21.62 -3.21 -12.45
CA HIS A 164 -21.27 -3.73 -13.77
C HIS A 164 -19.91 -4.43 -13.70
N ARG A 165 -19.93 -5.76 -13.74
CA ARG A 165 -18.75 -6.60 -13.63
C ARG A 165 -18.31 -7.05 -15.02
N VAL A 166 -17.19 -6.51 -15.50
CA VAL A 166 -16.61 -6.93 -16.79
C VAL A 166 -16.11 -8.37 -16.69
N THR A 167 -16.43 -9.18 -17.71
CA THR A 167 -16.06 -10.60 -17.77
C THR A 167 -15.24 -10.95 -19.01
N SER A 168 -15.29 -10.15 -20.08
CA SER A 168 -14.42 -10.28 -21.23
C SER A 168 -14.21 -8.94 -21.95
N LEU A 169 -13.08 -8.81 -22.63
CA LEU A 169 -12.86 -7.76 -23.63
C LEU A 169 -13.40 -8.23 -24.98
N ILE A 170 -13.84 -7.29 -25.82
CA ILE A 170 -14.24 -7.59 -27.20
C ILE A 170 -13.07 -7.26 -28.10
N VAL A 171 -12.69 -8.23 -28.94
CA VAL A 171 -11.62 -8.08 -29.93
C VAL A 171 -12.19 -8.25 -31.34
N THR A 172 -12.02 -7.22 -32.18
CA THR A 172 -12.40 -7.25 -33.59
C THR A 172 -11.15 -7.00 -34.43
N ALA A 173 -10.77 -7.95 -35.29
CA ALA A 173 -9.60 -7.85 -36.16
C ALA A 173 -8.30 -7.44 -35.41
N GLY A 174 -8.10 -7.98 -34.21
CA GLY A 174 -6.93 -7.69 -33.37
C GLY A 174 -7.01 -6.40 -32.54
N THR A 175 -8.07 -5.61 -32.68
CA THR A 175 -8.30 -4.38 -31.90
C THR A 175 -9.28 -4.66 -30.76
N VAL A 176 -8.93 -4.24 -29.55
CA VAL A 176 -9.88 -4.19 -28.43
C VAL A 176 -10.79 -2.98 -28.62
N ASP A 177 -12.09 -3.22 -28.80
CA ASP A 177 -13.06 -2.18 -29.15
C ASP A 177 -14.31 -2.20 -28.26
N GLY A 178 -14.23 -2.86 -27.10
CA GLY A 178 -15.31 -2.91 -26.14
C GLY A 178 -15.15 -3.95 -25.05
N VAL A 179 -16.22 -4.13 -24.28
CA VAL A 179 -16.30 -5.04 -23.14
C VAL A 179 -17.67 -5.74 -23.11
N VAL A 180 -17.69 -6.94 -22.55
CA VAL A 180 -18.90 -7.63 -22.13
C VAL A 180 -18.82 -7.96 -20.65
N GLY A 181 -19.97 -8.05 -20.00
CA GLY A 181 -20.01 -8.35 -18.59
C GLY A 181 -21.41 -8.63 -18.05
N GLU A 182 -21.45 -8.73 -16.73
CA GLU A 182 -22.63 -9.06 -15.96
C GLU A 182 -23.10 -7.83 -15.18
N ILE A 183 -24.42 -7.64 -15.13
CA ILE A 183 -25.06 -6.67 -14.24
C ILE A 183 -25.38 -7.40 -12.94
N LEU A 184 -24.82 -6.92 -11.84
CA LEU A 184 -25.04 -7.46 -10.51
C LEU A 184 -26.26 -6.81 -9.86
N ALA A 185 -26.95 -7.56 -9.00
CA ALA A 185 -28.06 -7.02 -8.21
C ALA A 185 -27.62 -5.74 -7.46
N PRO A 186 -28.48 -4.70 -7.37
CA PRO A 186 -28.25 -3.54 -6.54
C PRO A 186 -27.87 -3.93 -5.11
N SER A 187 -26.99 -3.17 -4.46
CA SER A 187 -26.54 -3.48 -3.11
C SER A 187 -26.37 -2.22 -2.29
N SER A 188 -26.85 -2.29 -1.05
CA SER A 188 -26.69 -1.28 0.00
C SER A 188 -25.46 -1.51 0.88
N ALA A 189 -24.57 -2.47 0.51
CA ALA A 189 -23.37 -2.77 1.25
C ALA A 189 -22.55 -1.49 1.50
N ALA A 190 -22.08 -1.32 2.73
CA ALA A 190 -21.25 -0.18 3.05
C ALA A 190 -19.88 -0.31 2.35
N ARG A 191 -19.12 0.79 2.37
CA ARG A 191 -17.79 0.83 1.73
C ARG A 191 -16.91 -0.31 2.24
N GLY A 192 -16.39 -1.10 1.30
CA GLY A 192 -15.47 -2.21 1.58
C GLY A 192 -16.12 -3.47 2.13
N GLU A 193 -17.40 -3.42 2.53
CA GLU A 193 -18.14 -4.63 2.88
C GLU A 193 -18.33 -5.51 1.65
N LYS A 194 -18.41 -6.82 1.89
CA LYS A 194 -18.65 -7.79 0.83
C LYS A 194 -20.05 -7.58 0.25
N SER A 195 -20.11 -7.14 -1.00
CA SER A 195 -21.38 -7.02 -1.74
C SER A 195 -21.77 -8.36 -2.41
N ALA A 196 -23.07 -8.58 -2.59
CA ALA A 196 -23.59 -9.80 -3.24
C ALA A 196 -23.11 -9.91 -4.70
N ARG A 197 -23.00 -11.15 -5.21
CA ARG A 197 -22.54 -11.45 -6.59
C ARG A 197 -23.63 -12.04 -7.48
N GLU A 198 -24.90 -11.90 -7.08
CA GLU A 198 -26.07 -12.29 -7.86
C GLU A 198 -26.11 -11.50 -9.17
N VAL A 199 -26.24 -12.22 -10.29
CA VAL A 199 -26.30 -11.66 -11.65
C VAL A 199 -27.77 -11.51 -12.04
N ILE A 200 -28.16 -10.31 -12.47
CA ILE A 200 -29.54 -9.97 -12.86
C ILE A 200 -29.66 -9.61 -14.35
N GLY A 201 -28.54 -9.62 -15.07
CA GLY A 201 -28.50 -9.31 -16.50
C GLY A 201 -27.09 -9.30 -17.04
N GLU A 202 -26.98 -9.02 -18.33
CA GLU A 202 -25.72 -8.93 -19.06
C GLU A 202 -25.64 -7.60 -19.81
N PHE A 203 -24.43 -7.16 -20.11
CA PHE A 203 -24.20 -5.96 -20.92
C PHE A 203 -23.11 -6.19 -21.97
N ARG A 204 -23.20 -5.42 -23.05
CA ARG A 204 -22.20 -5.32 -24.11
C ARG A 204 -22.03 -3.86 -24.48
N LEU A 205 -20.81 -3.35 -24.39
CA LEU A 205 -20.49 -1.95 -24.67
C LEU A 205 -19.29 -1.84 -25.61
N ARG A 206 -19.32 -0.89 -26.53
CA ARG A 206 -18.28 -0.64 -27.54
C ARG A 206 -17.70 0.77 -27.41
N ALA A 207 -16.37 0.86 -27.41
CA ALA A 207 -15.61 2.10 -27.43
C ALA A 207 -14.25 1.85 -28.10
N PRO A 208 -13.67 2.82 -28.83
CA PRO A 208 -12.38 2.64 -29.50
C PRO A 208 -11.20 2.53 -28.51
N ALA A 209 -11.40 2.90 -27.24
CA ALA A 209 -10.41 2.77 -26.18
C ALA A 209 -11.02 2.10 -24.93
N VAL A 210 -10.32 1.11 -24.39
CA VAL A 210 -10.63 0.45 -23.12
C VAL A 210 -9.43 0.60 -22.18
N VAL A 211 -9.64 1.20 -21.01
CA VAL A 211 -8.62 1.40 -19.98
C VAL A 211 -8.91 0.51 -18.78
N VAL A 212 -8.05 -0.46 -18.50
CA VAL A 212 -8.19 -1.39 -17.36
C VAL A 212 -7.48 -0.81 -16.13
N THR A 213 -8.25 -0.60 -15.04
CA THR A 213 -7.77 0.00 -13.77
C THR A 213 -8.31 -0.73 -12.54
N SER A 214 -8.36 -2.05 -12.61
CA SER A 214 -9.10 -2.95 -11.70
C SER A 214 -8.43 -3.27 -10.36
N GLY A 215 -7.20 -2.81 -10.11
CA GLY A 215 -6.43 -3.19 -8.93
C GLY A 215 -5.65 -4.51 -9.10
N GLY A 216 -5.08 -4.99 -7.99
CA GLY A 216 -4.25 -6.20 -7.95
C GLY A 216 -4.99 -7.45 -7.46
N ILE A 217 -4.27 -8.40 -6.87
CA ILE A 217 -4.82 -9.71 -6.45
C ILE A 217 -4.96 -9.89 -4.94
N GLY A 218 -4.61 -8.89 -4.12
CA GLY A 218 -4.40 -9.07 -2.68
C GLY A 218 -5.60 -9.64 -1.89
N GLY A 219 -6.83 -9.53 -2.39
CA GLY A 219 -8.03 -10.08 -1.76
C GLY A 219 -8.25 -11.57 -2.04
N ASP A 220 -7.64 -12.09 -3.11
CA ASP A 220 -7.69 -13.49 -3.51
C ASP A 220 -6.42 -14.22 -3.04
N HIS A 221 -6.53 -14.89 -1.89
CA HIS A 221 -5.40 -15.60 -1.31
C HIS A 221 -4.98 -16.83 -2.13
N ASP A 222 -5.84 -17.38 -2.98
CA ASP A 222 -5.49 -18.54 -3.81
C ASP A 222 -4.62 -18.08 -4.99
N LEU A 223 -4.95 -16.93 -5.58
CA LEU A 223 -4.05 -16.27 -6.54
C LEU A 223 -2.75 -15.79 -5.90
N VAL A 224 -2.80 -15.26 -4.67
CA VAL A 224 -1.58 -14.89 -3.94
C VAL A 224 -0.67 -16.10 -3.75
N ARG A 225 -1.22 -17.26 -3.36
CA ARG A 225 -0.44 -18.50 -3.21
C ARG A 225 0.07 -19.04 -4.54
N ARG A 226 -0.74 -18.96 -5.60
CA ARG A 226 -0.35 -19.38 -6.95
C ARG A 226 0.88 -18.62 -7.46
N TYR A 227 0.95 -17.32 -7.18
CA TYR A 227 2.06 -16.47 -7.59
C TYR A 227 3.05 -16.19 -6.46
N TRP A 228 3.03 -17.01 -5.39
CA TRP A 228 3.93 -16.79 -4.28
C TRP A 228 5.39 -16.92 -4.75
N PRO A 229 6.25 -15.92 -4.50
CA PRO A 229 7.60 -15.95 -5.01
C PRO A 229 8.41 -17.07 -4.37
N GLU A 230 9.05 -17.91 -5.18
CA GLU A 230 9.86 -19.05 -4.71
C GLU A 230 10.93 -18.64 -3.70
N ARG A 231 11.55 -17.46 -3.89
CA ARG A 231 12.55 -16.91 -2.95
C ARG A 231 12.03 -16.74 -1.52
N LEU A 232 10.72 -16.51 -1.34
CA LEU A 232 10.09 -16.40 -0.03
C LEU A 232 9.79 -17.78 0.60
N GLY A 233 10.06 -18.89 -0.08
CA GLY A 233 9.75 -20.23 0.41
C GLY A 233 8.26 -20.57 0.30
N THR A 234 7.77 -21.38 1.23
CA THR A 234 6.37 -21.82 1.24
C THR A 234 5.44 -20.65 1.62
N PRO A 235 4.33 -20.42 0.89
CA PRO A 235 3.36 -19.41 1.31
C PRO A 235 2.79 -19.73 2.70
N PRO A 236 2.60 -18.72 3.57
CA PRO A 236 2.03 -18.94 4.89
C PRO A 236 0.66 -19.62 4.81
N ALA A 237 0.39 -20.55 5.74
CA ALA A 237 -0.90 -21.22 5.78
C ALA A 237 -2.00 -20.20 6.14
N LYS A 238 -1.73 -19.36 7.15
CA LYS A 238 -2.54 -18.20 7.51
C LYS A 238 -1.92 -16.90 7.00
N MET A 239 -2.73 -16.13 6.27
CA MET A 239 -2.45 -14.75 5.89
C MET A 239 -3.66 -13.87 6.22
N LEU A 240 -3.43 -12.59 6.45
CA LEU A 240 -4.48 -11.57 6.54
C LEU A 240 -4.62 -10.82 5.22
N SER A 241 -5.78 -10.20 4.99
CA SER A 241 -6.02 -9.34 3.83
C SER A 241 -6.04 -7.86 4.22
N GLY A 242 -5.11 -7.08 3.66
CA GLY A 242 -5.05 -5.63 3.81
C GLY A 242 -5.89 -4.88 2.78
N VAL A 243 -6.74 -5.59 2.03
CA VAL A 243 -7.53 -5.08 0.92
C VAL A 243 -8.94 -5.68 0.92
N PRO A 244 -9.97 -4.96 0.44
CA PRO A 244 -11.32 -5.51 0.33
C PRO A 244 -11.41 -6.76 -0.57
N ASP A 245 -12.44 -7.58 -0.35
CA ASP A 245 -12.66 -8.85 -1.05
C ASP A 245 -12.80 -8.72 -2.58
N HIS A 246 -13.17 -7.53 -3.08
CA HIS A 246 -13.32 -7.28 -4.52
C HIS A 246 -11.99 -7.03 -5.25
N VAL A 247 -10.86 -7.06 -4.55
CA VAL A 247 -9.51 -6.96 -5.13
C VAL A 247 -9.04 -8.36 -5.51
N ASP A 248 -9.67 -8.90 -6.54
CA ASP A 248 -9.63 -10.33 -6.90
C ASP A 248 -8.73 -10.65 -8.10
N GLY A 249 -8.10 -9.64 -8.71
CA GLY A 249 -7.22 -9.85 -9.87
C GLY A 249 -7.92 -10.29 -11.16
N ARG A 250 -9.26 -10.38 -11.21
CA ARG A 250 -10.00 -10.97 -12.35
C ARG A 250 -9.58 -10.43 -13.71
N MET A 251 -9.38 -9.11 -13.77
CA MET A 251 -9.07 -8.44 -15.04
C MET A 251 -7.68 -8.76 -15.58
N LEU A 252 -6.75 -9.32 -14.78
CA LEU A 252 -5.47 -9.82 -15.29
C LEU A 252 -5.71 -10.94 -16.29
N GLU A 253 -6.55 -11.92 -15.95
CA GLU A 253 -6.85 -13.05 -16.84
C GLU A 253 -7.71 -12.63 -18.03
N VAL A 254 -8.67 -11.72 -17.80
CA VAL A 254 -9.49 -11.15 -18.88
C VAL A 254 -8.63 -10.42 -19.92
N ALA A 255 -7.66 -9.62 -19.48
CA ALA A 255 -6.75 -8.92 -20.37
C ALA A 255 -5.77 -9.90 -21.06
N ARG A 256 -5.26 -10.92 -20.35
CA ARG A 256 -4.43 -11.98 -20.94
C ARG A 256 -5.16 -12.75 -22.04
N SER A 257 -6.44 -13.06 -21.82
CA SER A 257 -7.30 -13.71 -22.81
C SER A 257 -7.50 -12.87 -24.07
N ALA A 258 -7.36 -11.54 -23.97
CA ALA A 258 -7.36 -10.61 -25.09
C ALA A 258 -5.96 -10.40 -25.73
N GLY A 259 -4.95 -11.15 -25.29
CA GLY A 259 -3.59 -11.13 -25.83
C GLY A 259 -2.58 -10.30 -25.02
N ALA A 260 -3.00 -9.63 -23.94
CA ALA A 260 -2.10 -8.78 -23.15
C ALA A 260 -1.06 -9.61 -22.39
N ARG A 261 0.19 -9.16 -22.43
CA ARG A 261 1.30 -9.79 -21.72
C ARG A 261 1.26 -9.41 -20.24
N PHE A 262 1.36 -10.42 -19.38
CA PHE A 262 1.50 -10.26 -17.93
C PHE A 262 2.87 -10.76 -17.51
N ILE A 263 3.69 -9.86 -16.96
CA ILE A 263 5.07 -10.12 -16.55
C ILE A 263 5.20 -9.98 -15.03
N ASN A 264 6.29 -10.54 -14.48
CA ASN A 264 6.67 -10.36 -13.08
C ASN A 264 5.60 -10.78 -12.07
N ALA A 265 4.81 -11.82 -12.39
CA ALA A 265 3.68 -12.27 -11.58
C ALA A 265 4.05 -12.61 -10.12
N ASP A 266 5.29 -13.06 -9.92
CA ASP A 266 5.90 -13.39 -8.64
C ASP A 266 6.33 -12.16 -7.82
N ARG A 267 6.20 -10.94 -8.34
CA ARG A 267 6.60 -9.73 -7.60
C ARG A 267 5.42 -9.19 -6.80
N MET A 268 5.55 -9.28 -5.47
CA MET A 268 4.54 -8.86 -4.50
C MET A 268 5.16 -8.03 -3.40
N TRP A 269 4.33 -7.18 -2.80
CA TRP A 269 4.66 -6.42 -1.61
C TRP A 269 3.61 -6.70 -0.53
N ASN A 270 3.92 -7.70 0.28
CA ASN A 270 3.13 -8.13 1.43
C ASN A 270 3.85 -7.68 2.71
N TYR A 271 3.09 -7.25 3.70
CA TYR A 271 3.66 -6.72 4.94
C TYR A 271 3.77 -7.81 6.00
N PRO A 272 4.94 -7.97 6.64
CA PRO A 272 5.07 -8.89 7.77
C PRO A 272 4.52 -8.34 9.09
N GLU A 273 4.09 -7.08 9.14
CA GLU A 273 3.58 -6.42 10.36
C GLU A 273 2.04 -6.33 10.43
N GLY A 274 1.34 -7.37 10.00
CA GLY A 274 -0.13 -7.43 10.01
C GLY A 274 -0.73 -7.83 11.36
N VAL A 275 -1.83 -7.20 11.77
CA VAL A 275 -2.65 -7.64 12.92
C VAL A 275 -4.10 -7.83 12.51
N GLU A 276 -4.81 -8.75 13.16
CA GLU A 276 -6.24 -8.96 12.95
C GLU A 276 -7.05 -7.73 13.37
N ASN A 277 -7.95 -7.27 12.49
CA ASN A 277 -8.90 -6.23 12.84
C ASN A 277 -9.99 -6.79 13.76
N TYR A 278 -10.12 -6.25 14.98
CA TYR A 278 -11.19 -6.64 15.91
C TYR A 278 -12.60 -6.30 15.40
N ALA A 279 -12.71 -5.33 14.49
CA ALA A 279 -13.94 -4.91 13.82
C ALA A 279 -13.75 -5.01 12.30
N PRO A 280 -13.73 -6.23 11.75
CA PRO A 280 -13.44 -6.46 10.33
C PRO A 280 -14.56 -5.85 9.45
N ILE A 281 -14.17 -5.41 8.25
CA ILE A 281 -15.06 -4.80 7.25
C ILE A 281 -15.20 -5.75 6.06
N TRP A 282 -14.09 -6.44 5.71
CA TRP A 282 -14.05 -7.51 4.72
C TRP A 282 -13.49 -8.80 5.32
N SER A 283 -13.45 -9.86 4.51
CA SER A 283 -12.99 -11.17 4.94
C SER A 283 -11.51 -11.15 5.28
N ARG A 284 -11.11 -11.74 6.42
CA ARG A 284 -9.70 -11.78 6.88
C ARG A 284 -9.06 -10.39 7.04
N HIS A 285 -9.86 -9.36 7.35
CA HIS A 285 -9.38 -7.97 7.44
C HIS A 285 -8.21 -7.85 8.42
N GLY A 286 -7.03 -7.58 7.87
CA GLY A 286 -5.83 -7.24 8.63
C GLY A 286 -5.42 -5.78 8.44
N ILE A 287 -4.73 -5.26 9.45
CA ILE A 287 -4.22 -3.89 9.48
C ILE A 287 -2.70 -3.96 9.60
N ARG A 288 -1.97 -3.24 8.73
CA ARG A 288 -0.52 -3.08 8.88
C ARG A 288 -0.23 -2.14 10.07
N ILE A 289 0.67 -2.55 10.96
CA ILE A 289 1.32 -1.65 11.92
C ILE A 289 2.42 -0.87 11.19
N LEU A 290 2.46 0.45 11.38
CA LEU A 290 3.62 1.29 11.06
C LEU A 290 4.45 1.44 12.33
N PRO A 291 5.50 0.62 12.53
CA PRO A 291 6.33 0.70 13.71
C PRO A 291 7.35 1.85 13.60
N GLY A 292 7.93 2.25 14.73
CA GLY A 292 9.26 2.84 14.76
C GLY A 292 10.31 1.75 15.01
N PRO A 293 11.60 2.08 15.08
CA PRO A 293 12.67 1.09 15.14
C PRO A 293 12.90 0.48 16.52
N THR A 294 12.19 0.91 17.56
CA THR A 294 12.47 0.51 18.94
C THR A 294 11.95 -0.88 19.35
N PRO A 295 10.79 -1.38 18.88
CA PRO A 295 10.33 -2.71 19.25
C PRO A 295 11.37 -3.79 18.90
N LEU A 296 11.54 -4.76 19.78
CA LEU A 296 12.31 -5.96 19.50
C LEU A 296 11.52 -6.82 18.53
N TRP A 297 12.08 -7.17 17.37
CA TRP A 297 11.43 -8.05 16.40
C TRP A 297 11.95 -9.47 16.57
N LEU A 298 11.06 -10.38 16.97
CA LEU A 298 11.34 -11.79 17.15
C LEU A 298 10.60 -12.62 16.10
N ASP A 299 11.18 -13.74 15.70
CA ASP A 299 10.49 -14.76 14.93
C ASP A 299 9.50 -15.57 15.80
N GLY A 300 8.81 -16.54 15.19
CA GLY A 300 7.84 -17.39 15.91
C GLY A 300 8.44 -18.15 17.10
N ARG A 301 9.76 -18.38 17.12
CA ARG A 301 10.48 -19.08 18.20
C ARG A 301 11.09 -18.15 19.25
N GLY A 302 10.86 -16.84 19.13
CA GLY A 302 11.43 -15.85 20.05
C GLY A 302 12.88 -15.49 19.74
N GLY A 303 13.43 -15.94 18.61
CA GLY A 303 14.74 -15.52 18.14
C GLY A 303 14.66 -14.12 17.53
N ARG A 304 15.55 -13.21 17.96
CA ARG A 304 15.61 -11.85 17.38
C ARG A 304 16.00 -11.92 15.91
N LEU A 305 15.29 -11.18 15.06
CA LEU A 305 15.64 -11.06 13.64
C LEU A 305 17.03 -10.42 13.50
N PRO A 306 17.87 -10.91 12.57
CA PRO A 306 19.25 -10.45 12.44
C PRO A 306 19.30 -9.01 11.91
N ALA A 307 20.35 -8.27 12.29
CA ALA A 307 20.61 -6.97 11.68
C ALA A 307 20.85 -7.13 10.15
N PRO A 308 20.36 -6.18 9.31
CA PRO A 308 19.69 -4.92 9.67
C PRO A 308 18.15 -5.01 9.70
N ILE A 309 17.56 -6.18 9.92
CA ILE A 309 16.10 -6.38 9.89
C ILE A 309 15.47 -5.88 11.20
N PHE A 310 15.29 -4.58 11.28
CA PHE A 310 14.60 -3.90 12.37
C PHE A 310 13.20 -3.44 11.93
N PRO A 311 12.27 -3.18 12.86
CA PRO A 311 10.96 -2.66 12.50
C PRO A 311 11.07 -1.33 11.73
N GLY A 312 10.37 -1.22 10.60
CA GLY A 312 10.39 -0.01 9.75
C GLY A 312 11.71 0.22 8.99
N PHE A 313 12.54 -0.81 8.82
CA PHE A 313 13.77 -0.73 8.02
C PHE A 313 13.61 -1.37 6.64
N ASP A 314 13.47 -2.70 6.58
CA ASP A 314 13.34 -3.48 5.35
C ASP A 314 12.22 -4.52 5.50
N ALA A 315 11.01 -4.16 5.08
CA ALA A 315 9.85 -5.02 5.20
C ALA A 315 9.96 -6.30 4.34
N LEU A 316 10.66 -6.23 3.20
CA LEU A 316 10.77 -7.40 2.32
C LEU A 316 11.81 -8.40 2.82
N ALA A 317 12.93 -7.93 3.37
CA ALA A 317 13.87 -8.81 4.05
C ALA A 317 13.25 -9.46 5.29
N ALA A 318 12.44 -8.72 6.06
CA ALA A 318 11.68 -9.28 7.17
C ALA A 318 10.67 -10.34 6.69
N LEU A 319 9.91 -10.04 5.63
CA LEU A 319 8.99 -11.00 5.02
C LEU A 319 9.71 -12.29 4.60
N GLU A 320 10.85 -12.17 3.93
CA GLU A 320 11.65 -13.31 3.48
C GLU A 320 12.17 -14.14 4.64
N TYR A 321 12.71 -13.50 5.68
CA TYR A 321 13.16 -14.20 6.88
C TYR A 321 12.01 -14.97 7.55
N ILE A 322 10.86 -14.31 7.76
CA ILE A 322 9.71 -14.89 8.45
C ILE A 322 9.12 -16.04 7.63
N ALA A 323 8.88 -15.84 6.33
CA ALA A 323 8.31 -16.88 5.47
C ALA A 323 9.21 -18.13 5.38
N ARG A 324 10.53 -17.96 5.45
CA ARG A 324 11.49 -19.08 5.47
C ARG A 324 11.69 -19.72 6.83
N SER A 325 11.26 -19.06 7.91
CA SER A 325 11.38 -19.60 9.28
C SER A 325 10.48 -20.81 9.54
N GLY A 326 9.47 -21.04 8.67
CA GLY A 326 8.45 -22.07 8.84
C GLY A 326 7.28 -21.63 9.72
N HIS A 327 7.29 -20.38 10.21
CA HIS A 327 6.21 -19.80 11.01
C HIS A 327 5.39 -18.79 10.20
N ASP A 328 4.07 -18.86 10.36
CA ASP A 328 3.14 -17.91 9.75
C ASP A 328 3.11 -16.54 10.47
N HIS A 329 3.83 -16.42 11.59
CA HIS A 329 3.80 -15.26 12.45
C HIS A 329 5.18 -14.88 13.02
N SER A 330 5.27 -13.64 13.49
CA SER A 330 6.41 -13.08 14.23
C SER A 330 5.91 -12.24 15.40
N TRP A 331 6.81 -11.67 16.19
CA TRP A 331 6.44 -10.86 17.36
C TRP A 331 7.18 -9.53 17.40
N PHE A 332 6.44 -8.47 17.72
CA PHE A 332 7.07 -7.30 18.34
C PHE A 332 6.99 -7.42 19.85
N VAL A 333 8.08 -7.10 20.56
CA VAL A 333 8.14 -6.99 22.02
C VAL A 333 8.67 -5.60 22.41
N MET A 334 7.97 -4.92 23.31
CA MET A 334 8.30 -3.55 23.73
C MET A 334 7.65 -3.21 25.07
N ASP A 335 7.94 -2.03 25.61
CA ASP A 335 7.22 -1.44 26.75
C ASP A 335 6.07 -0.52 26.30
N SER A 336 5.20 -0.13 27.24
CA SER A 336 4.02 0.70 26.94
C SER A 336 4.35 2.11 26.44
N LYS A 337 5.51 2.69 26.81
CA LYS A 337 5.92 4.00 26.27
C LYS A 337 6.28 3.90 24.80
N VAL A 338 7.00 2.85 24.40
CA VAL A 338 7.32 2.57 23.00
C VAL A 338 6.04 2.24 22.23
N PHE A 339 5.20 1.36 22.78
CA PHE A 339 3.92 0.96 22.18
C PHE A 339 3.06 2.17 21.82
N GLY A 340 2.76 3.03 22.78
CA GLY A 340 1.97 4.23 22.53
C GLY A 340 2.69 5.22 21.62
N ARG A 341 4.02 5.33 21.68
CA ARG A 341 4.76 6.36 20.92
C ARG A 341 4.97 6.00 19.45
N GLU A 342 5.41 4.78 19.18
CA GLU A 342 5.96 4.43 17.87
C GLU A 342 4.97 3.70 16.96
N LEU A 343 4.08 2.89 17.52
CA LEU A 343 3.14 2.12 16.72
C LEU A 343 1.98 3.01 16.29
N ALA A 344 1.76 3.03 14.97
CA ALA A 344 0.55 3.58 14.38
C ALA A 344 -0.13 2.50 13.55
N LEU A 345 -1.45 2.54 13.49
CA LEU A 345 -2.22 1.67 12.60
C LEU A 345 -2.33 2.33 11.22
N SER A 346 -2.00 1.58 10.17
CA SER A 346 -2.29 1.98 8.80
C SER A 346 -3.80 2.07 8.57
N GLY A 347 -4.22 2.79 7.53
CA GLY A 347 -5.64 2.91 7.20
C GLY A 347 -6.20 4.30 7.45
N SER A 348 -7.09 4.77 6.57
CA SER A 348 -7.80 6.03 6.78
C SER A 348 -8.83 5.92 7.91
N GLU A 349 -9.41 4.74 8.08
CA GLU A 349 -10.38 4.36 9.09
C GLU A 349 -9.79 4.32 10.51
N GLN A 350 -8.51 3.99 10.64
CA GLN A 350 -7.80 4.02 11.92
C GLN A 350 -7.33 5.43 12.32
N ASN A 351 -7.47 6.40 11.41
CA ASN A 351 -6.97 7.78 11.57
C ASN A 351 -8.06 8.84 11.35
N PRO A 352 -9.17 8.80 12.11
CA PRO A 352 -10.36 9.63 11.84
C PRO A 352 -10.12 11.15 12.01
N ASP A 353 -9.14 11.55 12.81
CA ASP A 353 -8.71 12.93 12.98
C ASP A 353 -8.02 13.47 11.72
N LEU A 354 -7.07 12.71 11.14
CA LEU A 354 -6.37 13.07 9.92
C LEU A 354 -7.32 12.99 8.72
N THR A 355 -8.10 11.91 8.65
CA THR A 355 -9.07 11.64 7.59
C THR A 355 -10.22 12.65 7.61
N GLY A 356 -10.77 12.94 8.79
CA GLY A 356 -11.82 13.94 9.00
C GLY A 356 -11.33 15.39 8.98
N LYS A 357 -10.03 15.62 8.71
CA LYS A 357 -9.43 16.96 8.63
C LYS A 357 -9.65 17.80 9.90
N SER A 358 -9.63 17.16 11.06
CA SER A 358 -9.88 17.81 12.34
C SER A 358 -8.58 18.33 12.95
N VAL A 359 -8.31 19.63 12.80
CA VAL A 359 -7.15 20.28 13.42
C VAL A 359 -7.17 20.08 14.94
N LEU A 360 -8.35 20.25 15.57
CA LEU A 360 -8.53 20.02 17.01
C LEU A 360 -8.28 18.55 17.40
N GLY A 361 -8.72 17.60 16.57
CA GLY A 361 -8.49 16.17 16.78
C GLY A 361 -7.00 15.81 16.76
N VAL A 362 -6.24 16.36 15.80
CA VAL A 362 -4.79 16.17 15.69
C VAL A 362 -4.07 16.76 16.91
N VAL A 363 -4.44 17.98 17.32
CA VAL A 363 -3.85 18.62 18.51
C VAL A 363 -4.16 17.83 19.79
N ARG A 364 -5.39 17.35 19.97
CA ARG A 364 -5.78 16.50 21.11
C ARG A 364 -4.98 15.19 21.15
N ARG A 365 -4.75 14.55 20.01
CA ARG A 365 -3.94 13.31 19.91
C ARG A 365 -2.47 13.54 20.29
N ALA A 366 -1.93 14.73 20.06
CA ALA A 366 -0.56 15.07 20.41
C ALA A 366 -0.35 15.34 21.92
N MET A 367 -1.41 15.34 22.74
CA MET A 367 -1.32 15.61 24.17
C MET A 367 -0.75 14.41 24.96
N PRO A 368 0.03 14.63 26.05
CA PRO A 368 0.74 13.57 26.78
C PRO A 368 -0.11 12.48 27.45
N ARG A 369 -1.43 12.67 27.58
CA ARG A 369 -2.36 11.75 28.26
C ARG A 369 -3.49 11.23 27.36
N ALA A 370 -3.43 11.52 26.06
CA ALA A 370 -4.44 11.02 25.14
C ALA A 370 -4.21 9.53 24.88
N VAL A 371 -5.22 8.70 25.16
CA VAL A 371 -5.20 7.28 24.73
C VAL A 371 -5.18 7.26 23.21
N LYS A 372 -4.15 6.65 22.65
CA LYS A 372 -3.93 6.61 21.20
C LYS A 372 -4.79 5.54 20.54
N PRO A 373 -5.10 5.68 19.23
CA PRO A 373 -5.88 4.66 18.52
C PRO A 373 -5.31 3.26 18.64
N VAL A 374 -3.97 3.12 18.59
CA VAL A 374 -3.30 1.83 18.74
C VAL A 374 -3.51 1.20 20.11
N GLU A 375 -3.59 2.00 21.18
CA GLU A 375 -3.81 1.50 22.54
C GLU A 375 -5.24 0.96 22.68
N ARG A 376 -6.24 1.71 22.22
CA ARG A 376 -7.65 1.24 22.19
C ARG A 376 -7.84 0.02 21.31
N PHE A 377 -7.10 -0.07 20.21
CA PHE A 377 -7.11 -1.24 19.35
C PHE A 377 -6.50 -2.44 20.07
N GLY A 378 -5.35 -2.25 20.73
CA GLY A 378 -4.66 -3.31 21.47
C GLY A 378 -5.48 -3.90 22.60
N GLU A 379 -6.28 -3.10 23.30
CA GLU A 379 -7.20 -3.59 24.35
C GLU A 379 -8.25 -4.59 23.85
N ARG A 380 -8.58 -4.56 22.55
CA ARG A 380 -9.61 -5.42 21.93
C ARG A 380 -9.03 -6.43 20.93
N GLY A 381 -7.82 -6.17 20.46
CA GLY A 381 -7.16 -6.95 19.42
C GLY A 381 -6.64 -8.27 19.97
N ARG A 382 -6.95 -9.36 19.27
CA ARG A 382 -6.55 -10.73 19.67
C ARG A 382 -5.04 -10.94 19.64
N ASP A 383 -4.33 -10.14 18.86
CA ASP A 383 -2.89 -10.28 18.65
C ASP A 383 -2.04 -9.52 19.69
N PHE A 384 -2.66 -8.84 20.67
CA PHE A 384 -1.96 -8.01 21.65
C PHE A 384 -1.93 -8.70 23.01
N VAL A 385 -0.73 -8.76 23.58
CA VAL A 385 -0.47 -9.33 24.90
C VAL A 385 0.15 -8.26 25.78
N PHE A 386 -0.42 -8.07 26.96
CA PHE A 386 0.10 -7.17 27.99
C PHE A 386 0.48 -7.97 29.24
N ALA A 387 1.66 -7.71 29.79
CA ALA A 387 2.14 -8.40 30.99
C ALA A 387 3.03 -7.49 31.86
N PRO A 388 2.99 -7.66 33.19
CA PRO A 388 3.81 -6.86 34.11
C PRO A 388 5.29 -7.29 34.13
N ASN A 389 5.62 -8.50 33.67
CA ASN A 389 6.97 -9.05 33.66
C ASN A 389 7.19 -10.03 32.50
N ILE A 390 8.46 -10.36 32.22
CA ILE A 390 8.87 -11.19 31.07
C ILE A 390 8.32 -12.62 31.16
N ARG A 391 8.27 -13.22 32.36
CA ARG A 391 7.77 -14.59 32.54
C ARG A 391 6.30 -14.68 32.14
N GLU A 392 5.47 -13.76 32.61
CA GLU A 392 4.07 -13.68 32.22
C GLU A 392 3.88 -13.31 30.75
N LEU A 393 4.76 -12.46 30.20
CA LEU A 393 4.72 -12.09 28.78
C LEU A 393 4.94 -13.32 27.90
N ALA A 394 6.04 -14.06 28.13
CA ALA A 394 6.38 -15.27 27.38
C ALA A 394 5.29 -16.34 27.51
N ALA A 395 4.76 -16.58 28.72
CA ALA A 395 3.67 -17.52 28.93
C ALA A 395 2.40 -17.16 28.13
N LYS A 396 2.05 -15.86 28.07
CA LYS A 396 0.90 -15.39 27.27
C LYS A 396 1.19 -15.43 25.77
N MET A 397 2.42 -15.15 25.33
CA MET A 397 2.83 -15.32 23.93
C MET A 397 2.68 -16.78 23.49
N ASN A 398 3.20 -17.72 24.28
CA ASN A 398 3.06 -19.17 24.03
C ASN A 398 1.60 -19.62 24.03
N GLY A 399 0.82 -19.17 25.01
CA GLY A 399 -0.61 -19.46 25.08
C GLY A 399 -1.38 -18.94 23.87
N LEU A 400 -1.03 -17.76 23.36
CA LEU A 400 -1.64 -17.18 22.15
C LEU A 400 -1.19 -17.88 20.87
N ALA A 401 0.09 -18.27 20.77
CA ALA A 401 0.63 -19.04 19.65
C ALA A 401 0.09 -20.47 19.59
N GLY A 402 -0.33 -21.03 20.73
CA GLY A 402 -0.66 -22.45 20.86
C GLY A 402 0.58 -23.34 20.81
N ALA A 403 1.76 -22.80 21.13
CA ALA A 403 3.05 -23.48 21.11
C ALA A 403 3.94 -22.95 22.25
N ASP A 404 4.78 -23.81 22.82
CA ASP A 404 5.69 -23.44 23.91
C ASP A 404 7.11 -23.18 23.39
N GLU A 405 7.23 -22.20 22.48
CA GLU A 405 8.49 -21.91 21.79
C GLU A 405 9.24 -20.68 22.34
N ILE A 406 8.57 -19.77 23.04
CA ILE A 406 9.19 -18.57 23.63
C ILE A 406 9.77 -18.90 25.01
N ASP A 407 11.09 -18.99 25.10
CA ASP A 407 11.82 -19.14 26.36
C ASP A 407 11.93 -17.78 27.09
N ALA A 408 11.32 -17.68 28.27
CA ALA A 408 11.31 -16.46 29.08
C ALA A 408 12.72 -16.00 29.51
N ALA A 409 13.62 -16.91 29.83
CA ALA A 409 14.98 -16.58 30.26
C ALA A 409 15.85 -16.13 29.06
N ALA A 410 15.63 -16.71 27.88
CA ALA A 410 16.28 -16.24 26.65
C ALA A 410 15.80 -14.83 26.28
N LEU A 411 14.49 -14.58 26.34
CA LEU A 411 13.91 -13.27 26.09
C LEU A 411 14.42 -12.23 27.10
N GLU A 412 14.52 -12.59 28.38
CA GLU A 412 15.09 -11.72 29.42
C GLU A 412 16.54 -11.33 29.13
N ARG A 413 17.39 -12.29 28.74
CA ARG A 413 18.78 -12.02 28.38
C ARG A 413 18.90 -11.05 27.20
N GLU A 414 18.07 -11.23 26.17
CA GLU A 414 18.07 -10.36 25.00
C GLU A 414 17.67 -8.92 25.35
N ILE A 415 16.59 -8.74 26.12
CA ILE A 415 16.13 -7.40 26.53
C ILE A 415 17.13 -6.76 27.51
N ALA A 416 17.68 -7.53 28.46
CA ALA A 416 18.67 -7.01 29.40
C ALA A 416 19.94 -6.50 28.68
N ALA A 417 20.43 -7.22 27.66
CA ALA A 417 21.58 -6.80 26.87
C ALA A 417 21.35 -5.46 26.13
N LEU A 418 20.12 -5.22 25.67
CA LEU A 418 19.72 -3.91 25.11
C LEU A 418 19.65 -2.83 26.19
N ASP A 419 19.04 -3.14 27.33
CA ASP A 419 18.85 -2.20 28.44
C ASP A 419 20.15 -1.73 29.08
N GLU A 420 21.18 -2.58 29.11
CA GLU A 420 22.54 -2.23 29.55
C GLU A 420 23.16 -1.13 28.68
N GLN A 421 22.86 -1.14 27.38
CA GLN A 421 23.40 -0.20 26.40
C GLN A 421 22.47 0.99 26.11
N ALA A 422 21.23 0.98 26.60
CA ALA A 422 20.21 1.98 26.26
C ALA A 422 20.66 3.44 26.50
N ALA A 423 21.44 3.68 27.58
CA ALA A 423 21.97 5.00 27.91
C ALA A 423 23.23 5.39 27.11
N SER A 424 23.95 4.43 26.54
CA SER A 424 25.23 4.65 25.83
C SER A 424 25.05 5.55 24.62
N SER A 425 25.89 6.57 24.45
CA SER A 425 25.88 7.43 23.25
C SER A 425 26.38 6.73 21.98
N ALA A 426 27.14 5.65 22.14
CA ALA A 426 27.70 4.82 21.07
C ALA A 426 27.49 3.33 21.42
N PRO A 427 26.25 2.83 21.35
CA PRO A 427 25.96 1.43 21.62
C PRO A 427 26.60 0.53 20.56
N SER A 428 27.04 -0.66 20.98
CA SER A 428 27.53 -1.70 20.05
C SER A 428 26.39 -2.48 19.40
N ASP A 429 25.21 -2.54 20.05
CA ASP A 429 24.01 -3.11 19.45
C ASP A 429 23.54 -2.30 18.23
N ALA A 430 23.36 -2.99 17.11
CA ALA A 430 23.04 -2.39 15.83
C ALA A 430 21.65 -1.71 15.81
N GLN A 431 20.66 -2.23 16.54
CA GLN A 431 19.33 -1.63 16.61
C GLN A 431 19.35 -0.35 17.45
N LEU A 432 20.05 -0.35 18.59
CA LEU A 432 20.21 0.87 19.39
C LEU A 432 20.97 1.96 18.62
N ALA A 433 21.99 1.59 17.84
CA ALA A 433 22.68 2.50 16.95
C ALA A 433 21.71 3.07 15.88
N ALA A 434 20.89 2.22 15.28
CA ALA A 434 19.88 2.59 14.29
C ALA A 434 18.78 3.51 14.86
N ILE A 435 18.30 3.25 16.08
CA ILE A 435 17.33 4.12 16.79
C ILE A 435 17.94 5.50 17.02
N ARG A 436 19.21 5.57 17.45
CA ARG A 436 19.91 6.85 17.66
C ARG A 436 20.11 7.62 16.36
N GLU A 437 20.47 6.93 15.29
CA GLU A 437 20.57 7.52 13.95
C GLU A 437 19.21 8.07 13.50
N ALA A 438 18.14 7.30 13.65
CA ALA A 438 16.80 7.74 13.26
C ALA A 438 16.38 9.03 13.98
N ARG A 439 16.74 9.17 15.25
CA ARG A 439 16.49 10.39 16.04
C ARG A 439 17.32 11.60 15.64
N ARG A 440 18.32 11.48 14.77
CA ARG A 440 19.02 12.65 14.20
C ARG A 440 18.10 13.43 13.26
N TYR A 441 17.17 12.75 12.60
CA TYR A 441 16.16 13.39 11.77
C TYR A 441 15.06 14.03 12.64
N LEU A 442 14.77 15.30 12.37
CA LEU A 442 13.88 16.12 13.19
C LEU A 442 12.47 15.53 13.30
N SER A 443 11.85 15.14 12.18
CA SER A 443 10.49 14.59 12.20
C SER A 443 10.43 13.32 13.03
N ASP A 444 11.35 12.38 12.78
CA ASP A 444 11.39 11.11 13.53
C ASP A 444 11.55 11.35 15.03
N ARG A 445 12.47 12.25 15.43
CA ARG A 445 12.70 12.61 16.82
C ARG A 445 11.45 13.15 17.52
N LEU A 446 10.64 13.94 16.80
CA LEU A 446 9.48 14.63 17.34
C LEU A 446 8.24 13.74 17.38
N ILE A 447 7.93 13.04 16.29
CA ILE A 447 6.61 12.43 16.10
C ILE A 447 6.60 10.90 16.06
N ARG A 448 7.75 10.24 15.86
CA ARG A 448 7.78 8.78 15.60
C ARG A 448 8.61 8.01 16.62
N VAL A 449 9.88 8.34 16.77
CA VAL A 449 10.86 7.50 17.48
C VAL A 449 10.90 7.89 18.96
N ALA A 450 10.88 6.89 19.83
CA ALA A 450 11.03 6.97 21.27
C ALA A 450 12.47 7.30 21.65
N ARG A 451 12.66 7.86 22.85
CA ARG A 451 14.01 8.05 23.39
C ARG A 451 14.49 6.68 23.87
N PRO A 452 15.72 6.25 23.55
CA PRO A 452 16.30 5.05 24.13
C PRO A 452 16.21 5.11 25.66
N HIS A 453 15.71 4.03 26.25
CA HIS A 453 15.57 3.83 27.68
C HIS A 453 15.52 2.34 27.96
N ARG A 454 15.54 1.96 29.23
CA ARG A 454 15.42 0.57 29.65
C ARG A 454 13.98 0.10 29.51
N MET A 455 13.75 -0.92 28.69
CA MET A 455 12.46 -1.55 28.47
C MET A 455 11.94 -2.20 29.77
N LEU A 456 12.83 -2.74 30.60
CA LEU A 456 12.49 -3.39 31.87
C LEU A 456 12.35 -2.41 33.05
N ASP A 457 12.46 -1.10 32.83
CA ASP A 457 12.11 -0.11 33.86
C ASP A 457 10.60 -0.23 34.18
N PRO A 458 10.20 -0.51 35.43
CA PRO A 458 8.78 -0.59 35.80
C PRO A 458 7.98 0.67 35.46
N LYS A 459 8.63 1.83 35.36
CA LYS A 459 8.01 3.10 34.94
C LYS A 459 7.72 3.16 33.43
N ALA A 460 8.28 2.26 32.63
CA ALA A 460 8.00 2.10 31.21
C ALA A 460 6.90 1.06 30.92
N GLY A 461 6.64 0.17 31.88
CA GLY A 461 5.69 -0.92 31.76
C GLY A 461 4.21 -0.51 31.71
N PRO A 462 3.29 -1.49 31.51
CA PRO A 462 3.58 -2.92 31.33
C PRO A 462 4.30 -3.24 30.01
N LEU A 463 4.86 -4.45 29.92
CA LEU A 463 5.40 -4.99 28.67
C LEU A 463 4.25 -5.34 27.72
N VAL A 464 4.52 -5.19 26.43
CA VAL A 464 3.59 -5.41 25.34
C VAL A 464 4.27 -6.33 24.31
N ALA A 465 3.59 -7.42 23.96
CA ALA A 465 3.94 -8.23 22.81
C ALA A 465 2.80 -8.17 21.78
N VAL A 466 3.14 -8.09 20.50
CA VAL A 466 2.18 -8.06 19.40
C VAL A 466 2.51 -9.18 18.43
N ARG A 467 1.59 -10.13 18.25
CA ARG A 467 1.71 -11.17 17.23
C ARG A 467 1.43 -10.56 15.86
N LEU A 468 2.35 -10.77 14.93
CA LEU A 468 2.28 -10.22 13.59
C LEU A 468 2.10 -11.33 12.58
N TRP A 469 1.18 -11.12 11.64
CA TRP A 469 0.87 -12.01 10.53
C TRP A 469 1.34 -11.41 9.21
N ILE A 470 1.60 -12.27 8.23
CA ILE A 470 1.77 -11.81 6.85
C ILE A 470 0.44 -11.27 6.32
N LEU A 471 0.47 -10.00 5.89
CA LEU A 471 -0.65 -9.26 5.36
C LEU A 471 -0.49 -9.08 3.85
N THR A 472 -1.41 -9.67 3.08
CA THR A 472 -1.46 -9.45 1.64
C THR A 472 -1.82 -7.98 1.37
N ARG A 473 -1.11 -7.36 0.41
CA ARG A 473 -1.39 -5.95 0.12
C ARG A 473 -1.31 -5.57 -1.35
N LYS A 474 -0.16 -5.83 -2.00
CA LYS A 474 0.10 -5.32 -3.34
C LYS A 474 0.75 -6.36 -4.25
N THR A 475 0.33 -6.34 -5.51
CA THR A 475 1.08 -6.95 -6.60
C THR A 475 1.93 -5.89 -7.30
N LEU A 476 3.22 -6.15 -7.39
CA LEU A 476 4.17 -5.28 -8.09
C LEU A 476 4.27 -5.64 -9.57
N GLY A 477 4.07 -6.92 -9.91
CA GLY A 477 3.87 -7.37 -11.28
C GLY A 477 2.53 -6.92 -11.87
N GLY A 478 2.39 -7.00 -13.19
CA GLY A 478 1.12 -6.72 -13.86
C GLY A 478 1.20 -6.73 -15.38
N LEU A 479 0.13 -6.25 -16.02
CA LEU A 479 0.07 -6.06 -17.47
C LEU A 479 1.21 -5.15 -17.91
N GLU A 480 1.98 -5.62 -18.89
CA GLU A 480 3.08 -4.86 -19.47
C GLU A 480 2.51 -3.73 -20.32
N THR A 481 3.02 -2.52 -20.12
CA THR A 481 2.61 -1.32 -20.86
C THR A 481 3.80 -0.49 -21.29
N ASP A 482 3.70 0.16 -22.44
CA ASP A 482 4.65 1.22 -22.79
C ASP A 482 4.41 2.50 -21.98
N LEU A 483 5.20 3.56 -22.22
CA LEU A 483 5.10 4.86 -21.54
C LEU A 483 3.84 5.68 -21.90
N GLU A 484 3.00 5.20 -22.83
CA GLU A 484 1.69 5.77 -23.12
C GLU A 484 0.56 4.98 -22.41
N GLY A 485 0.91 3.94 -21.65
CA GLY A 485 -0.03 3.08 -20.94
C GLY A 485 -0.75 2.08 -21.85
N ARG A 486 -0.30 1.90 -23.10
CA ARG A 486 -0.86 0.88 -24.01
C ARG A 486 -0.40 -0.49 -23.57
N ALA A 487 -1.34 -1.44 -23.45
CA ALA A 487 -1.01 -2.81 -23.10
C ALA A 487 -0.26 -3.49 -24.24
N LEU A 488 0.80 -4.22 -23.93
CA LEU A 488 1.63 -4.90 -24.93
C LEU A 488 1.22 -6.37 -25.08
N GLY A 489 1.28 -6.87 -26.32
CA GLY A 489 1.11 -8.28 -26.64
C GLY A 489 2.37 -9.11 -26.42
N GLY A 490 2.27 -10.42 -26.65
CA GLY A 490 3.41 -11.34 -26.58
C GLY A 490 4.55 -11.03 -27.56
N ASP A 491 4.28 -10.29 -28.63
CA ASP A 491 5.25 -9.82 -29.62
C ASP A 491 5.90 -8.47 -29.27
N GLY A 492 5.56 -7.91 -28.10
CA GLY A 492 6.05 -6.61 -27.63
C GLY A 492 5.39 -5.40 -28.31
N ARG A 493 4.40 -5.60 -29.20
CA ARG A 493 3.66 -4.50 -29.83
C ARG A 493 2.44 -4.10 -29.01
N PRO A 494 2.04 -2.82 -29.04
CA PRO A 494 0.78 -2.38 -28.44
C PRO A 494 -0.42 -3.11 -29.03
N ILE A 495 -1.33 -3.57 -28.16
CA ILE A 495 -2.64 -4.08 -28.54
C ILE A 495 -3.53 -2.87 -28.83
N PRO A 496 -4.00 -2.68 -30.09
CA PRO A 496 -4.81 -1.52 -30.43
C PRO A 496 -6.06 -1.43 -29.55
N GLY A 497 -6.33 -0.22 -29.03
CA GLY A 497 -7.49 0.06 -28.19
C GLY A 497 -7.39 -0.37 -26.72
N LEU A 498 -6.35 -1.11 -26.31
CA LEU A 498 -6.19 -1.56 -24.92
C LEU A 498 -5.13 -0.78 -24.15
N PHE A 499 -5.55 -0.23 -23.01
CA PHE A 499 -4.69 0.47 -22.06
C PHE A 499 -4.82 -0.15 -20.66
N ALA A 500 -3.80 0.02 -19.83
CA ALA A 500 -3.83 -0.41 -18.44
C ALA A 500 -3.10 0.60 -17.53
N ALA A 501 -3.63 0.80 -16.32
CA ALA A 501 -3.03 1.71 -15.34
C ALA A 501 -3.34 1.30 -13.90
N GLY A 502 -2.50 1.74 -12.96
CA GLY A 502 -2.62 1.33 -11.57
C GLY A 502 -2.07 -0.08 -11.32
N GLU A 503 -2.57 -0.75 -10.28
CA GLU A 503 -1.96 -1.98 -9.74
C GLU A 503 -2.02 -3.13 -10.74
N VAL A 504 -3.08 -3.17 -11.57
CA VAL A 504 -3.24 -4.16 -12.65
C VAL A 504 -2.10 -4.10 -13.66
N ALA A 505 -1.44 -2.95 -13.81
CA ALA A 505 -0.29 -2.74 -14.67
C ALA A 505 1.04 -2.74 -13.88
N GLY A 506 1.08 -3.30 -12.66
CA GLY A 506 2.25 -3.25 -11.78
C GLY A 506 2.65 -1.82 -11.39
N PHE A 507 1.66 -0.91 -11.39
CA PHE A 507 1.79 0.55 -11.33
C PHE A 507 2.62 1.21 -12.46
N GLY A 508 2.75 0.50 -13.60
CA GLY A 508 3.13 1.02 -14.93
C GLY A 508 4.21 0.18 -15.60
N GLY A 509 3.92 -0.46 -16.73
CA GLY A 509 4.89 -1.33 -17.41
C GLY A 509 5.04 -2.72 -16.81
N GLY A 510 4.15 -3.12 -15.92
CA GLY A 510 4.09 -4.46 -15.32
C GLY A 510 5.09 -4.70 -14.19
N GLY A 511 5.69 -3.66 -13.62
CA GLY A 511 6.74 -3.86 -12.62
C GLY A 511 7.50 -2.65 -12.14
N VAL A 512 6.95 -1.43 -12.14
CA VAL A 512 7.71 -0.16 -11.95
C VAL A 512 8.63 -0.13 -10.71
N HIS A 513 8.36 -0.97 -9.71
CA HIS A 513 9.11 -1.07 -8.46
C HIS A 513 10.20 -2.15 -8.47
N GLY A 514 10.30 -2.97 -9.51
CA GLY A 514 11.07 -4.21 -9.46
C GLY A 514 10.54 -5.12 -8.34
N TYR A 515 11.44 -5.74 -7.56
CA TYR A 515 11.06 -6.53 -6.38
C TYR A 515 10.76 -5.68 -5.16
N ARG A 516 11.28 -4.46 -5.09
CA ARG A 516 11.32 -3.67 -3.86
C ARG A 516 10.84 -2.24 -4.08
N SER A 517 9.72 -1.90 -3.45
CA SER A 517 9.12 -0.57 -3.56
C SER A 517 9.74 0.44 -2.61
N LEU A 518 9.89 1.69 -3.04
CA LEU A 518 10.08 2.81 -2.12
C LEU A 518 8.73 3.22 -1.50
N GLU A 519 8.75 3.78 -0.30
CA GLU A 519 7.53 4.16 0.42
C GLU A 519 6.78 5.32 -0.24
N GLY A 520 5.45 5.22 -0.31
CA GLY A 520 4.58 6.28 -0.87
C GLY A 520 4.47 6.31 -2.40
N THR A 521 5.07 5.35 -3.10
CA THR A 521 5.01 5.28 -4.57
C THR A 521 3.71 4.69 -5.10
N PHE A 522 3.01 3.84 -4.34
CA PHE A 522 1.81 3.15 -4.85
C PHE A 522 0.67 4.09 -5.27
N LEU A 523 0.30 5.05 -4.42
CA LEU A 523 -0.74 6.02 -4.74
C LEU A 523 -0.29 6.97 -5.86
N GLY A 524 0.97 7.41 -5.83
CA GLY A 524 1.54 8.24 -6.88
C GLY A 524 1.58 7.51 -8.22
N GLY A 525 1.92 6.21 -8.23
CA GLY A 525 1.94 5.35 -9.41
C GLY A 525 0.55 5.19 -10.02
N CYS A 526 -0.50 5.01 -9.20
CA CYS A 526 -1.89 5.07 -9.67
C CYS A 526 -2.23 6.39 -10.36
N ILE A 527 -1.84 7.52 -9.74
CA ILE A 527 -2.09 8.85 -10.27
C ILE A 527 -1.34 9.05 -11.59
N PHE A 528 -0.06 8.70 -11.62
CA PHE A 528 0.80 8.91 -12.78
C PHE A 528 0.36 8.05 -13.97
N SER A 529 0.30 6.72 -13.78
CA SER A 529 -0.11 5.81 -14.84
C SER A 529 -1.55 6.06 -15.30
N GLY A 530 -2.49 6.37 -14.39
CA GLY A 530 -3.86 6.72 -14.75
C GLY A 530 -3.95 7.98 -15.59
N ARG A 531 -3.14 9.00 -15.27
CA ARG A 531 -3.07 10.24 -16.05
C ARG A 531 -2.50 10.02 -17.44
N VAL A 532 -1.42 9.25 -17.54
CA VAL A 532 -0.77 8.90 -18.81
C VAL A 532 -1.74 8.12 -19.70
N ALA A 533 -2.32 7.03 -19.21
CA ALA A 533 -3.25 6.20 -19.97
C ALA A 533 -4.51 6.98 -20.40
N GLY A 534 -5.07 7.81 -19.51
CA GLY A 534 -6.23 8.64 -19.83
C GLY A 534 -5.97 9.64 -20.96
N ARG A 535 -4.78 10.27 -20.97
CA ARG A 535 -4.37 11.19 -22.04
C ARG A 535 -4.15 10.48 -23.37
N ALA A 536 -3.42 9.37 -23.36
CA ALA A 536 -3.15 8.60 -24.57
C ALA A 536 -4.45 8.02 -25.18
N ALA A 537 -5.34 7.50 -24.34
CA ALA A 537 -6.66 7.02 -24.77
C ALA A 537 -7.53 8.15 -25.36
N ALA A 538 -7.44 9.38 -24.82
CA ALA A 538 -8.14 10.53 -25.38
C ALA A 538 -7.65 10.89 -26.79
N SER A 539 -6.35 10.73 -27.07
CA SER A 539 -5.76 10.95 -28.40
C SER A 539 -6.16 9.88 -29.41
N LEU A 540 -6.37 8.64 -28.98
CA LEU A 540 -6.87 7.56 -29.86
C LEU A 540 -8.34 7.77 -30.24
N ALA A 541 -9.14 8.26 -29.30
CA ALA A 541 -10.57 8.48 -29.50
C ALA A 541 -10.90 9.80 -30.25
N ALA A 542 -9.91 10.40 -30.92
CA ALA A 542 -10.00 11.68 -31.63
C ALA A 542 -10.61 11.57 -33.02
#